data_AF-A0AA41Q3F6-F1
#
_entry.id   AF-A0AA41Q3F6-F1
#
_cell.length_a   1.000
_cell.length_b   1.000
_cell.length_c   1.000
_cell.angle_alpha   90.00
_cell.angle_beta   90.00
_cell.angle_gamma   90.00
#
_symmetry.space_group_name_H-M   'P 1'
#
loop_
_entity.id
_entity.type
_entity.pdbx_description
1 polymer ?
#
loop_
_entity_poly.entity_id
_entity_poly.type
_entity_poly.pdbx_seq_one_letter_code
_entity_poly.pdbx_strand_id
1 'polypeptide(L)'
;MAWLAAGFAVAACGVGVFALWWTAAAFAAAAAALAAFAVVRVTVDGEGVTIVYGPLPRPRTRIPLARIAGAGTREVRAFREFGGWGYRIRPGASGVVMRSGEALEVRLRTGSLFVVTTDGADEAARVLEGHLVRASATD
;
A
#
# COMPACT_ATOMS: atom_id res chain seq x y z
N MET A 1 -16.95 -43.57 -39.26
CA MET A 1 -15.71 -42.86 -38.87
C MET A 1 -15.89 -41.35 -38.75
N ALA A 2 -16.51 -40.64 -39.71
CA ALA A 2 -16.66 -39.18 -39.66
C ALA A 2 -17.38 -38.63 -38.40
N TRP A 3 -18.45 -39.29 -37.94
CA TRP A 3 -19.20 -38.87 -36.74
C TRP A 3 -18.41 -38.99 -35.42
N LEU A 4 -17.52 -39.98 -35.32
CA LEU A 4 -16.65 -40.16 -34.15
C LEU A 4 -15.55 -39.09 -34.13
N ALA A 5 -14.99 -38.75 -35.29
CA ALA A 5 -14.03 -37.66 -35.42
C ALA A 5 -14.65 -36.30 -35.09
N ALA A 6 -15.87 -36.04 -35.55
CA ALA A 6 -16.62 -34.82 -35.22
C ALA A 6 -16.93 -34.71 -33.72
N GLY A 7 -17.36 -35.81 -33.08
CA GLY A 7 -17.62 -35.84 -31.64
C GLY A 7 -16.36 -35.58 -30.81
N PHE A 8 -15.22 -36.15 -31.20
CA PHE A 8 -13.94 -35.92 -30.55
C PHE A 8 -13.47 -34.45 -30.68
N ALA A 9 -13.63 -33.85 -31.85
CA ALA A 9 -13.29 -32.45 -32.08
C ALA A 9 -14.13 -31.49 -31.20
N VAL A 10 -15.45 -31.73 -31.09
CA VAL A 10 -16.33 -30.94 -30.22
C VAL A 10 -15.96 -31.09 -28.75
N ALA A 11 -15.67 -32.32 -28.30
CA ALA A 11 -15.23 -32.57 -26.92
C ALA A 11 -13.88 -31.89 -26.62
N ALA A 12 -12.92 -31.97 -27.54
CA ALA A 12 -11.61 -31.32 -27.40
C ALA A 12 -11.73 -29.78 -27.36
N CYS A 13 -12.58 -29.19 -28.21
CA CYS A 13 -12.89 -27.76 -28.14
C CYS A 13 -13.57 -27.38 -26.83
N GLY A 14 -14.53 -28.19 -26.34
CA GLY A 14 -15.20 -27.96 -25.06
C GLY A 14 -14.23 -27.97 -23.88
N VAL A 15 -13.32 -28.95 -23.84
CA VAL A 15 -12.25 -29.04 -22.82
C VAL A 15 -11.28 -27.86 -22.94
N GLY A 16 -10.91 -27.47 -24.16
CA GLY A 16 -10.02 -26.32 -24.40
C GLY A 16 -10.63 -25.00 -23.94
N VAL A 17 -11.90 -24.75 -24.24
CA VAL A 17 -12.63 -23.56 -23.77
C VAL A 17 -12.75 -23.62 -22.25
N PHE A 18 -13.15 -24.75 -21.67
CA PHE A 18 -13.26 -24.88 -20.21
C PHE A 18 -11.93 -24.61 -19.48
N ALA A 19 -10.82 -25.14 -19.99
CA ALA A 19 -9.49 -24.89 -19.46
C ALA A 19 -9.08 -23.41 -19.59
N LEU A 20 -9.42 -22.76 -20.71
CA LEU A 20 -9.17 -21.34 -20.93
C LEU A 20 -9.94 -20.46 -19.95
N TRP A 21 -11.21 -20.78 -19.67
CA TRP A 21 -12.03 -20.06 -18.69
C TRP A 21 -11.45 -20.17 -17.28
N TRP A 22 -11.01 -21.36 -16.85
CA TRP A 22 -10.36 -21.52 -15.54
C TRP A 22 -9.02 -20.81 -15.45
N THR A 23 -8.25 -20.80 -16.54
CA THR A 23 -6.98 -20.08 -16.61
C THR A 23 -7.22 -18.57 -16.54
N ALA A 24 -8.19 -18.05 -17.29
CA ALA A 24 -8.59 -16.65 -17.22
C ALA A 24 -9.10 -16.28 -15.82
N ALA A 25 -9.93 -17.13 -15.20
CA ALA A 25 -10.40 -16.93 -13.83
C ALA A 25 -9.24 -16.92 -12.82
N ALA A 26 -8.25 -17.81 -12.96
CA ALA A 26 -7.06 -17.84 -12.12
C ALA A 26 -6.22 -16.55 -12.28
N PHE A 27 -6.01 -16.08 -13.51
CA PHE A 27 -5.32 -14.82 -13.76
C PHE A 27 -6.08 -13.61 -13.22
N ALA A 28 -7.41 -13.57 -13.38
CA ALA A 28 -8.25 -12.52 -12.84
C ALA A 28 -8.20 -12.51 -11.30
N ALA A 29 -8.27 -13.67 -10.66
CA ALA A 29 -8.13 -13.80 -9.21
C ALA A 29 -6.75 -13.37 -8.72
N ALA A 30 -5.67 -13.75 -9.43
CA ALA A 30 -4.31 -13.32 -9.11
C ALA A 30 -4.16 -11.79 -9.26
N ALA A 31 -4.66 -11.21 -10.35
CA ALA A 31 -4.64 -9.76 -10.57
C ALA A 31 -5.43 -9.01 -9.50
N ALA A 32 -6.61 -9.50 -9.12
CA ALA A 32 -7.42 -8.94 -8.04
C ALA A 32 -6.71 -9.03 -6.69
N ALA A 33 -6.04 -10.15 -6.39
CA ALA A 33 -5.23 -10.29 -5.19
C ALA A 33 -4.08 -9.27 -5.17
N LEU A 34 -3.31 -9.18 -6.26
CA LEU A 34 -2.23 -8.19 -6.38
C LEU A 34 -2.74 -6.75 -6.20
N ALA A 35 -3.86 -6.40 -6.83
CA ALA A 35 -4.48 -5.08 -6.71
C ALA A 35 -4.92 -4.80 -5.26
N ALA A 36 -5.49 -5.79 -4.56
CA ALA A 36 -5.89 -5.65 -3.16
C ALA A 36 -4.69 -5.35 -2.25
N PHE A 37 -3.52 -5.95 -2.49
CA PHE A 37 -2.30 -5.68 -1.72
C PHE A 37 -1.60 -4.36 -2.08
N ALA A 38 -1.96 -3.72 -3.19
CA ALA A 38 -1.40 -2.43 -3.61
C ALA A 38 -2.08 -1.22 -2.93
N VAL A 39 -3.21 -1.43 -2.24
CA VAL A 39 -3.91 -0.35 -1.53
C VAL A 39 -3.23 -0.10 -0.19
N VAL A 40 -2.89 1.15 0.11
CA VAL A 40 -2.41 1.56 1.44
C VAL A 40 -3.32 2.63 1.97
N ARG A 41 -3.94 2.38 3.12
CA ARG A 41 -4.77 3.36 3.81
C ARG A 41 -3.96 3.96 4.95
N VAL A 42 -3.74 5.27 4.88
CA VAL A 42 -3.15 6.06 5.96
C VAL A 42 -4.28 6.76 6.69
N THR A 43 -4.34 6.57 8.00
CA THR A 43 -5.29 7.26 8.88
C THR A 43 -4.47 8.05 9.89
N VAL A 44 -4.72 9.35 9.95
CA VAL A 44 -4.15 10.25 10.96
C VAL A 44 -5.24 10.50 11.98
N ASP A 45 -4.95 10.20 13.25
CA ASP A 45 -5.85 10.40 14.38
C ASP A 45 -5.14 11.14 15.53
N GLY A 46 -5.91 11.49 16.56
CA GLY A 46 -5.36 12.17 17.75
C GLY A 46 -4.43 11.30 18.60
N GLU A 47 -4.38 10.00 18.36
CA GLU A 47 -3.48 9.07 19.05
C GLU A 47 -2.19 8.81 18.23
N GLY A 48 -2.15 9.15 16.94
CA GLY A 48 -0.99 9.06 16.06
C GLY A 48 -1.33 8.75 14.58
N VAL A 49 -0.41 8.04 13.92
CA VAL A 49 -0.56 7.63 12.51
C VAL A 49 -0.74 6.12 12.45
N THR A 50 -1.84 5.69 11.81
CA THR A 50 -2.16 4.29 11.58
C THR A 50 -2.12 3.98 10.09
N ILE A 51 -1.37 2.96 9.70
CA ILE A 51 -1.20 2.53 8.31
C ILE A 51 -1.72 1.11 8.19
N VAL A 52 -2.66 0.91 7.28
CA VAL A 52 -3.27 -0.40 6.98
C VAL A 52 -2.95 -0.76 5.54
N TYR A 53 -2.45 -1.99 5.36
CA TYR A 53 -2.08 -2.53 4.06
C TYR A 53 -3.24 -3.37 3.51
N GLY A 54 -3.75 -2.97 2.36
CA GLY A 54 -4.85 -3.60 1.67
C GLY A 54 -6.21 -3.44 2.35
N PRO A 55 -7.23 -4.18 1.89
CA PRO A 55 -8.54 -4.23 2.52
C PRO A 55 -8.56 -5.07 3.81
N LEU A 56 -7.48 -5.80 4.12
CA LEU A 56 -7.41 -6.64 5.31
C LEU A 56 -7.02 -5.81 6.55
N PRO A 57 -7.65 -6.07 7.72
CA PRO A 57 -7.42 -5.31 8.95
C PRO A 57 -6.03 -5.55 9.61
N ARG A 58 -5.20 -6.44 9.05
CA ARG A 58 -3.84 -6.78 9.47
C ARG A 58 -3.05 -7.12 8.20
N PRO A 59 -1.81 -6.64 8.01
CA PRO A 59 -0.93 -5.94 8.94
C PRO A 59 -1.31 -4.46 9.15
N ARG A 60 -1.09 -3.96 10.36
CA ARG A 60 -1.29 -2.56 10.73
C ARG A 60 -0.01 -2.02 11.38
N THR A 61 0.49 -0.88 10.92
CA THR A 61 1.61 -0.18 11.53
C THR A 61 1.07 1.05 12.23
N ARG A 62 1.29 1.14 13.54
CA ARG A 62 0.85 2.28 14.35
C ARG A 62 2.05 3.03 14.89
N ILE A 63 2.08 4.34 14.65
CA ILE A 63 3.09 5.27 15.14
C ILE A 63 2.40 6.23 16.11
N PRO A 64 2.60 6.09 17.42
CA PRO A 64 1.95 6.96 18.41
C PRO A 64 2.37 8.42 18.26
N LEU A 65 1.45 9.35 18.51
CA LEU A 65 1.71 10.79 18.44
C LEU A 65 2.88 11.22 19.34
N ALA A 66 3.02 10.59 20.51
CA ALA A 66 4.13 10.83 21.43
C ALA A 66 5.52 10.54 20.83
N ARG A 67 5.62 9.66 19.82
CA ARG A 67 6.89 9.39 19.12
C ARG A 67 7.16 10.36 17.97
N ILE A 68 6.20 11.19 17.61
CA ILE A 68 6.29 12.10 16.47
C ILE A 68 6.81 13.45 16.97
N ALA A 69 7.82 13.97 16.26
CA ALA A 69 8.41 15.28 16.48
C ALA A 69 7.85 16.32 15.51
N GLY A 70 7.43 15.90 14.31
CA GLY A 70 6.85 16.78 13.30
C GLY A 70 6.35 15.98 12.10
N ALA A 71 5.57 16.64 11.26
CA ALA A 71 5.13 16.10 9.97
C ALA A 71 5.53 17.07 8.86
N GLY A 72 5.38 16.63 7.61
CA GLY A 72 5.62 17.46 6.44
C GLY A 72 5.41 16.66 5.18
N THR A 73 5.65 17.29 4.04
CA THR A 73 5.56 16.65 2.73
C THR A 73 6.87 16.72 1.98
N ARG A 74 7.11 15.67 1.19
CA ARG A 74 8.31 15.57 0.36
C ARG A 74 8.02 14.73 -0.87
N GLU A 75 8.66 15.10 -1.98
CA GLU A 75 8.67 14.26 -3.18
C GLU A 75 9.69 13.12 -3.03
N VAL A 76 9.25 11.89 -3.25
CA VAL A 76 10.01 10.67 -3.05
C VAL A 76 10.12 9.88 -4.34
N ARG A 77 11.36 9.50 -4.70
CA ARG A 77 11.62 8.59 -5.81
C ARG A 77 11.88 7.17 -5.30
N ALA A 78 10.89 6.30 -5.43
CA ALA A 78 10.88 4.95 -4.84
C ALA A 78 12.14 4.13 -5.18
N PHE A 79 12.52 4.08 -6.45
CA PHE A 79 13.70 3.33 -6.87
C PHE A 79 15.02 3.97 -6.42
N ARG A 80 15.13 5.30 -6.49
CA ARG A 80 16.40 5.99 -6.22
C ARG A 80 16.70 6.08 -4.72
N GLU A 81 15.67 6.24 -3.91
CA GLU A 81 15.81 6.47 -2.46
C GLU A 81 15.65 5.19 -1.65
N PHE A 82 14.68 4.35 -2.04
CA PHE A 82 14.32 3.14 -1.28
C PHE A 82 14.70 1.84 -1.99
N GLY A 83 15.18 1.90 -3.25
CA GLY A 83 15.59 0.72 -4.01
C GLY A 83 14.42 -0.12 -4.54
N GLY A 84 13.20 0.40 -4.52
CA GLY A 84 12.01 -0.29 -5.00
C GLY A 84 10.76 0.08 -4.20
N TRP A 85 9.71 -0.73 -4.36
CA TRP A 85 8.41 -0.52 -3.71
C TRP A 85 8.20 -1.38 -2.46
N GLY A 86 7.19 -1.03 -1.67
CA GLY A 86 6.74 -1.73 -0.47
C GLY A 86 7.16 -1.07 0.84
N TYR A 87 7.10 -1.83 1.93
CA TYR A 87 7.62 -1.41 3.24
C TYR A 87 9.14 -1.59 3.27
N ARG A 88 9.88 -0.52 3.51
CA ARG A 88 11.34 -0.50 3.52
C ARG A 88 11.87 0.13 4.79
N ILE A 89 12.88 -0.50 5.36
CA ILE A 89 13.62 0.01 6.52
C ILE A 89 15.04 0.31 6.05
N ARG A 90 15.49 1.54 6.26
CA ARG A 90 16.86 1.99 6.07
C ARG A 90 17.37 2.61 7.37
N PRO A 91 18.69 2.65 7.61
CA PRO A 91 19.25 3.39 8.73
C PRO A 91 18.77 4.85 8.68
N GLY A 92 18.00 5.28 9.69
CA GLY A 92 17.48 6.64 9.79
C GLY A 92 16.20 6.94 9.00
N ALA A 93 15.70 6.04 8.15
CA ALA A 93 14.44 6.24 7.42
C ALA A 93 13.70 4.91 7.18
N SER A 94 12.46 4.84 7.63
CA SER A 94 11.52 3.76 7.28
C SER A 94 10.42 4.32 6.41
N GLY A 95 9.79 3.52 5.57
CA GLY A 95 8.68 4.05 4.79
C GLY A 95 7.90 3.02 3.99
N VAL A 96 6.67 3.39 3.69
CA VAL A 96 5.78 2.67 2.79
C VAL A 96 5.77 3.43 1.47
N VAL A 97 6.43 2.86 0.48
CA VAL A 97 6.58 3.50 -0.83
C VAL A 97 5.91 2.61 -1.86
N MET A 98 4.67 2.95 -2.22
CA MET A 98 3.92 2.21 -3.24
C MET A 98 4.09 2.84 -4.63
N ARG A 99 4.43 4.13 -4.70
CA ARG A 99 4.68 4.86 -5.95
C ARG A 99 5.80 5.87 -5.78
N SER A 100 6.32 6.43 -6.86
CA SER A 100 7.13 7.66 -6.77
C SER A 100 6.20 8.87 -6.84
N GLY A 101 6.54 9.94 -6.13
CA GLY A 101 5.75 11.17 -6.07
C GLY A 101 5.63 11.72 -4.66
N GLU A 102 4.56 12.46 -4.42
CA GLU A 102 4.29 13.10 -3.13
C GLU A 102 4.15 12.09 -1.98
N ALA A 103 4.76 12.41 -0.86
CA ALA A 103 4.79 11.56 0.33
C ALA A 103 4.68 12.38 1.61
N LEU A 104 3.96 11.82 2.58
CA LEU A 104 3.93 12.27 3.95
C LEU A 104 5.22 11.86 4.64
N GLU A 105 6.00 12.83 5.10
CA GLU A 105 7.18 12.63 5.92
C GLU A 105 6.83 12.87 7.40
N VAL A 106 6.98 11.84 8.22
CA VAL A 106 6.77 11.91 9.67
C VAL A 106 8.13 11.83 10.35
N ARG A 107 8.53 12.88 11.04
CA ARG A 107 9.78 12.92 11.80
C ARG A 107 9.55 12.33 13.17
N LEU A 108 10.29 11.29 13.52
CA LEU A 108 10.20 10.66 14.83
C LEU A 108 11.18 11.34 15.80
N ARG A 109 10.81 11.40 17.08
CA ARG A 109 11.66 11.95 18.17
C ARG A 109 12.98 11.21 18.35
N THR A 110 13.07 9.97 17.86
CA THR A 110 14.29 9.17 17.80
C THR A 110 15.29 9.64 16.74
N GLY A 111 14.94 10.65 15.93
CA GLY A 111 15.74 11.17 14.82
C GLY A 111 15.55 10.42 13.50
N SER A 112 14.77 9.33 13.49
CA SER A 112 14.42 8.58 12.28
C SER A 112 13.22 9.19 11.56
N LEU A 113 13.20 9.08 10.24
CA LEU A 113 12.09 9.51 9.38
C LEU A 113 11.17 8.33 9.07
N PHE A 114 9.88 8.60 8.97
CA PHE A 114 8.88 7.65 8.48
C PHE A 114 8.14 8.24 7.28
N VAL A 115 8.29 7.65 6.09
CA VAL A 115 7.79 8.21 4.83
C VAL A 115 6.64 7.37 4.27
N VAL A 116 5.54 7.99 3.86
CA VAL A 116 4.42 7.29 3.21
C VAL A 116 3.96 8.02 1.96
N THR A 117 4.01 7.35 0.82
CA THR A 117 3.52 7.93 -0.44
C THR A 117 2.00 7.89 -0.50
N THR A 118 1.37 9.04 -0.70
CA THR A 118 -0.09 9.19 -0.79
C THR A 118 -0.46 10.41 -1.64
N ASP A 119 -1.65 10.39 -2.26
CA ASP A 119 -2.19 11.51 -3.05
C ASP A 119 -2.55 12.73 -2.19
N GLY A 120 -2.80 12.54 -0.89
CA GLY A 120 -3.20 13.61 0.04
C GLY A 120 -2.15 13.91 1.10
N ALA A 121 -0.87 13.92 0.73
CA ALA A 121 0.20 14.05 1.72
C ALA A 121 0.16 15.41 2.41
N ASP A 122 -0.10 16.49 1.66
CA ASP A 122 -0.19 17.84 2.21
C ASP A 122 -1.34 18.00 3.22
N GLU A 123 -2.49 17.38 2.96
CA GLU A 123 -3.61 17.40 3.89
C GLU A 123 -3.32 16.56 5.13
N ALA A 124 -2.78 15.35 4.96
CA ALA A 124 -2.42 14.47 6.06
C ALA A 124 -1.35 15.10 6.97
N ALA A 125 -0.36 15.79 6.40
CA ALA A 125 0.68 16.50 7.15
C ALA A 125 0.07 17.62 8.02
N ARG A 126 -0.79 18.45 7.44
CA ARG A 126 -1.47 19.55 8.15
C ARG A 126 -2.35 19.04 9.29
N VAL A 127 -3.12 17.99 9.07
CA VAL A 127 -3.95 17.38 10.12
C VAL A 127 -3.08 16.84 11.26
N LEU A 128 -1.98 16.16 10.93
CA LEU A 128 -1.06 15.60 11.93
C LEU A 128 -0.36 16.70 12.75
N GLU A 129 0.09 17.79 12.11
CA GLU A 129 0.64 18.96 12.79
C GLU A 129 -0.39 19.60 13.74
N GLY A 130 -1.65 19.72 13.31
CA GLY A 130 -2.73 20.21 14.17
C GLY A 130 -2.92 19.38 15.44
N HIS A 131 -2.80 18.05 15.34
CA HIS A 131 -2.83 17.16 16.50
C HIS A 131 -1.61 17.32 17.41
N LEU A 132 -0.41 17.50 16.84
CA LEU A 132 0.82 17.73 17.60
C LEU A 132 0.76 19.03 18.41
N VAL A 133 0.30 20.12 17.80
CA VAL A 133 0.14 21.42 18.49
C VAL A 133 -0.84 21.31 19.65
N ARG A 134 -1.99 20.65 19.44
CA ARG A 134 -2.97 20.44 20.51
C ARG A 134 -2.43 19.59 21.66
N ALA A 135 -1.68 18.53 21.36
CA ALA A 135 -1.07 17.70 22.38
C ALA A 135 -0.06 18.50 23.22
N SER A 136 0.77 19.33 22.58
CA SER A 136 1.76 20.18 23.28
C SER A 136 1.16 21.29 24.14
N ALA A 137 -0.09 21.69 23.89
CA ALA A 137 -0.78 22.70 24.70
C ALA A 137 -1.48 22.12 25.94
N THR A 138 -1.55 20.79 26.05
CA THR A 138 -2.20 20.10 27.17
C THR A 138 -1.18 19.60 28.21
N ASP A 139 0.10 19.50 27.84
CA ASP A 139 1.24 19.30 28.74
C ASP A 139 1.69 20.62 29.39
#